data_AF-Q0AU12-F1
#
_entry.id   AF-Q0AU12-F1
#
_cell.length_a   1.000
_cell.length_b   1.000
_cell.length_c   1.000
_cell.angle_alpha   90.00
_cell.angle_beta   90.00
_cell.angle_gamma   90.00
#
_symmetry.space_group_name_H-M   'P 1'
#
loop_
_entity.id
_entity.type
_entity.pdbx_description
1 polymer ?
#
loop_
_entity_poly.entity_id
_entity_poly.type
_entity_poly.pdbx_seq_one_letter_code
_entity_poly.pdbx_strand_id
1 'polypeptide(L)'
;MDRKERFLNSQDFENLKLTSNLGELVSKLIALFENEGFRFYPEWRGIHKTGKLRKNFTFKAKQPAGKSENIVTIYPMSGWLKVETYRGQYNKKHYQVNVGNIDDPAQLKTLLDDAKDIYN
;
A
#
# COMPACT_ATOMS: atom_id res chain seq x y z
N MET A 1 -17.31 1.76 12.73
CA MET A 1 -16.70 1.52 11.43
C MET A 1 -15.19 1.72 11.55
N ASP A 2 -14.43 0.64 11.38
CA ASP A 2 -12.96 0.68 11.47
C ASP A 2 -12.36 1.52 10.30
N ARG A 3 -11.11 1.99 10.43
CA ARG A 3 -10.44 2.77 9.37
C ARG A 3 -10.31 1.99 8.06
N LYS A 4 -10.06 0.66 8.12
CA LYS A 4 -10.03 -0.20 6.94
C LYS A 4 -11.38 -0.24 6.24
N GLU A 5 -12.44 -0.44 7.02
CA GLU A 5 -13.81 -0.54 6.51
C GLU A 5 -14.25 0.77 5.84
N ARG A 6 -13.88 1.93 6.41
CA ARG A 6 -14.09 3.24 5.76
C ARG A 6 -13.33 3.41 4.45
N PHE A 7 -12.13 2.85 4.35
CA PHE A 7 -11.34 2.89 3.12
C PHE A 7 -11.94 2.00 2.04
N LEU A 8 -12.25 0.74 2.37
CA LEU A 8 -12.80 -0.23 1.41
C LEU A 8 -14.20 0.16 0.91
N ASN A 9 -14.99 0.85 1.74
CA ASN A 9 -16.31 1.35 1.37
C ASN A 9 -16.28 2.77 0.77
N SER A 10 -15.10 3.34 0.48
CA SER A 10 -15.05 4.70 -0.09
C SER A 10 -15.35 4.69 -1.58
N GLN A 11 -15.96 5.79 -2.07
CA GLN A 11 -16.19 5.98 -3.50
C GLN A 11 -14.88 5.92 -4.31
N ASP A 12 -13.76 6.33 -3.71
CA ASP A 12 -12.45 6.23 -4.36
C ASP A 12 -12.02 4.78 -4.57
N PHE A 13 -12.31 3.89 -3.62
CA PHE A 13 -12.00 2.47 -3.75
C PHE A 13 -12.94 1.79 -4.75
N GLU A 14 -14.22 2.16 -4.75
CA GLU A 14 -15.16 1.74 -5.79
C GLU A 14 -14.67 2.17 -7.19
N ASN A 15 -14.26 3.42 -7.35
CA ASN A 15 -13.72 3.92 -8.61
C ASN A 15 -12.44 3.16 -9.02
N LEU A 16 -11.58 2.80 -8.07
CA LEU A 16 -10.38 2.00 -8.32
C LEU A 16 -10.73 0.60 -8.86
N LYS A 17 -11.74 -0.05 -8.27
CA LYS A 17 -12.27 -1.36 -8.73
C LYS A 17 -12.89 -1.25 -10.13
N LEU A 18 -13.66 -0.20 -10.39
CA LEU A 18 -14.37 -0.02 -11.66
C LEU A 18 -13.44 0.33 -12.83
N THR A 19 -12.30 0.96 -12.55
CA THR A 19 -11.37 1.43 -13.58
C THR A 19 -10.28 0.42 -13.93
N SER A 20 -10.10 -0.64 -13.12
CA SER A 20 -9.06 -1.66 -13.36
C SER A 20 -9.09 -2.80 -12.33
N ASN A 21 -8.35 -3.87 -12.61
CA ASN A 21 -7.98 -4.89 -11.62
C ASN A 21 -7.09 -4.36 -10.47
N LEU A 22 -6.79 -3.05 -10.41
CA LEU A 22 -6.07 -2.44 -9.28
C LEU A 22 -6.84 -2.57 -7.97
N GLY A 23 -8.18 -2.52 -7.98
CA GLY A 23 -8.96 -2.68 -6.76
C GLY A 23 -8.76 -4.05 -6.11
N GLU A 24 -8.79 -5.11 -6.91
CA GLU A 24 -8.50 -6.48 -6.45
C GLU A 24 -7.06 -6.62 -5.97
N LEU A 25 -6.11 -6.06 -6.73
CA LEU A 25 -4.69 -6.02 -6.40
C LEU A 25 -4.43 -5.38 -5.04
N VAL A 26 -5.06 -4.24 -4.78
CA VAL A 26 -4.98 -3.55 -3.48
C VAL A 26 -5.58 -4.41 -2.38
N SER A 27 -6.77 -4.99 -2.56
CA SER A 27 -7.36 -5.90 -1.56
C SER A 27 -6.47 -7.09 -1.20
N LYS A 28 -5.86 -7.74 -2.22
CA LYS A 28 -4.94 -8.87 -2.03
C LYS A 28 -3.70 -8.46 -1.23
N LEU A 29 -3.09 -7.32 -1.58
CA LEU A 29 -1.96 -6.78 -0.83
C LEU A 29 -2.33 -6.50 0.63
N ILE A 30 -3.48 -5.89 0.88
CA ILE A 30 -3.97 -5.61 2.25
C ILE A 30 -4.06 -6.90 3.06
N ALA A 31 -4.78 -7.90 2.54
CA ALA A 31 -4.95 -9.18 3.24
C ALA A 31 -3.60 -9.85 3.52
N LEU A 32 -2.68 -9.76 2.57
CA LEU A 32 -1.36 -10.35 2.71
C LEU A 32 -0.53 -9.66 3.80
N PHE A 33 -0.53 -8.32 3.87
CA PHE A 33 0.14 -7.60 4.97
C PHE A 33 -0.53 -7.87 6.32
N GLU A 34 -1.86 -8.01 6.37
CA GLU A 34 -2.56 -8.36 7.61
C GLU A 34 -2.20 -9.75 8.11
N ASN A 35 -2.13 -10.75 7.22
CA ASN A 35 -1.73 -12.11 7.56
C ASN A 35 -0.31 -12.16 8.16
N GLU A 36 0.55 -11.23 7.77
CA GLU A 36 1.92 -11.08 8.27
C GLU A 36 2.00 -10.25 9.56
N GLY A 37 0.87 -9.86 10.15
CA GLY A 37 0.81 -9.19 11.45
C GLY A 37 1.00 -7.68 11.42
N PHE A 38 1.00 -7.06 10.23
CA PHE A 38 1.13 -5.61 10.11
C PHE A 38 -0.16 -4.90 10.55
N ARG A 39 -0.03 -3.83 11.33
CA ARG A 39 -1.15 -2.94 11.64
C ARG A 39 -1.46 -2.06 10.43
N PHE A 40 -2.65 -2.22 9.86
CA PHE A 40 -3.05 -1.59 8.62
C PHE A 40 -3.83 -0.29 8.86
N TYR A 41 -3.41 0.81 8.21
CA TYR A 41 -4.10 2.10 8.30
C TYR A 41 -4.20 2.76 6.92
N PRO A 42 -5.06 2.24 6.03
CA PRO A 42 -5.22 2.83 4.72
C PRO A 42 -5.83 4.22 4.88
N GLU A 43 -5.21 5.18 4.24
CA GLU A 43 -5.65 6.56 4.24
C GLU A 43 -5.44 7.09 2.83
N TRP A 44 -6.51 7.59 2.21
CA TRP A 44 -6.39 8.29 0.94
C TRP A 44 -5.65 9.60 1.17
N ARG A 45 -4.40 9.67 0.71
CA ARG A 45 -3.62 10.91 0.72
C ARG A 45 -3.63 11.51 -0.67
N GLY A 46 -4.19 12.71 -0.78
CA GLY A 46 -4.08 13.52 -1.97
C GLY A 46 -2.64 13.97 -2.17
N ILE A 47 -1.99 13.46 -3.22
CA ILE A 47 -0.69 13.93 -3.68
C ILE A 47 -0.92 14.69 -4.97
N HIS A 48 -0.61 15.99 -4.95
CA HIS A 48 -0.55 16.78 -6.16
C HIS A 48 0.71 16.40 -6.93
N LYS A 49 0.54 15.65 -8.02
CA LYS A 49 1.60 15.43 -8.99
C LYS A 49 1.06 15.86 -10.35
N THR A 50 1.78 16.79 -11.01
CA THR A 50 1.44 17.32 -12.35
C THR A 50 -0.02 17.81 -12.46
N GLY A 51 -0.51 18.58 -11.49
CA GLY A 51 -1.86 19.17 -11.54
C GLY A 51 -3.04 18.21 -11.37
N LYS A 52 -2.81 16.89 -11.21
CA LYS A 52 -3.86 15.90 -10.93
C LYS A 52 -3.74 15.40 -9.49
N LEU A 53 -4.85 15.38 -8.77
CA LEU A 53 -4.93 14.78 -7.44
C LEU A 53 -4.77 13.26 -7.58
N ARG A 54 -3.61 12.73 -7.22
CA ARG A 54 -3.42 11.27 -7.12
C ARG A 54 -3.62 10.87 -5.66
N LYS A 55 -4.56 9.97 -5.42
CA LYS A 55 -4.78 9.44 -4.07
C LYS A 55 -3.94 8.19 -3.89
N ASN A 56 -3.06 8.20 -2.90
CA ASN A 56 -2.24 7.03 -2.54
C ASN A 56 -2.70 6.51 -1.18
N PHE A 57 -2.33 5.28 -0.85
CA PHE A 57 -2.61 4.72 0.47
C PHE A 57 -1.30 4.28 1.14
N THR A 58 -1.25 4.43 2.46
CA THR A 58 -0.03 4.23 3.25
C THR A 58 -0.25 3.22 4.35
N PHE A 59 0.69 2.30 4.52
CA PHE A 59 0.82 1.37 5.61
C PHE A 59 1.63 2.06 6.70
N LYS A 60 1.05 2.18 7.90
CA LYS A 60 1.73 2.75 9.06
C LYS A 60 1.91 1.66 10.10
N ALA A 61 3.14 1.38 10.49
CA ALA A 61 3.37 0.54 11.65
C ALA A 61 3.70 1.38 12.86
N LYS A 62 3.24 0.91 14.01
CA LYS A 62 3.66 1.47 15.30
C LYS A 62 4.94 0.74 15.71
N GLN A 63 6.08 1.43 15.62
CA GLN A 63 7.35 0.88 16.10
C GLN A 63 7.29 0.66 17.63
N PRO A 64 8.16 -0.20 18.19
CA PRO A 64 8.25 -0.45 19.64
C PRO A 64 8.38 0.84 20.49
N ALA A 65 9.02 1.88 19.93
CA ALA A 65 9.14 3.20 20.56
C ALA A 65 7.85 4.06 20.53
N GLY A 66 6.72 3.51 20.08
CA GLY A 66 5.42 4.17 20.03
C GLY A 66 5.22 5.16 18.89
N LYS A 67 6.24 5.42 18.06
CA LYS A 67 6.13 6.27 16.86
C LYS A 67 5.53 5.46 15.71
N SER A 68 4.51 6.03 15.06
CA SER A 68 3.96 5.49 13.83
C SER A 68 4.80 5.95 12.65
N GLU A 69 5.52 5.05 12.00
CA GLU A 69 6.20 5.34 10.75
C GLU A 69 5.42 4.75 9.57
N ASN A 70 5.42 5.46 8.46
CA ASN A 70 4.98 4.85 7.21
C ASN A 70 6.00 3.75 6.89
N ILE A 71 5.56 2.50 6.76
CA ILE A 71 6.43 1.40 6.30
C ILE A 71 6.31 1.26 4.79
N VAL A 72 5.09 1.33 4.27
CA VAL A 72 4.82 1.15 2.85
C VAL A 72 3.88 2.25 2.37
N THR A 73 4.10 2.82 1.18
CA THR A 73 3.09 3.64 0.47
C THR A 73 2.86 3.08 -0.90
N ILE A 74 1.61 2.94 -1.29
CA ILE A 74 1.22 2.40 -2.58
C ILE A 74 0.52 3.45 -3.40
N TYR A 75 0.97 3.57 -4.65
CA TYR A 75 0.47 4.50 -5.65
C TYR A 75 -0.16 3.70 -6.78
N PRO A 76 -1.48 3.85 -6.99
CA PRO A 76 -2.13 3.32 -8.17
C PRO A 76 -1.56 3.96 -9.45
N MET A 77 -1.13 3.13 -10.40
CA MET A 77 -0.67 3.52 -11.72
C MET A 77 -1.46 2.75 -12.78
N SER A 78 -1.50 3.24 -14.02
CA SER A 78 -2.21 2.53 -15.09
C SER A 78 -1.54 1.17 -15.36
N GLY A 79 -2.20 0.08 -14.97
CA GLY A 79 -1.72 -1.30 -15.17
C GLY A 79 -0.75 -1.85 -14.11
N TRP A 80 -0.37 -1.07 -13.10
CA TRP A 80 0.59 -1.50 -12.06
C TRP A 80 0.47 -0.66 -10.78
N LEU A 81 1.13 -1.08 -9.70
CA LEU A 81 1.29 -0.32 -8.47
C LEU A 81 2.75 0.08 -8.27
N LYS A 82 2.99 1.36 -8.02
CA LYS A 82 4.24 1.78 -7.41
C LYS A 82 4.12 1.52 -5.92
N VAL A 83 5.05 0.77 -5.36
CA VAL A 83 5.12 0.51 -3.92
C VAL A 83 6.41 1.10 -3.38
N GLU A 84 6.32 1.89 -2.32
CA GLU A 84 7.45 2.53 -1.65
C GLU A 84 7.59 1.93 -0.27
N THR A 85 8.75 1.38 0.09
CA THR A 85 9.06 1.02 1.47
C THR A 85 9.98 2.07 2.11
N TYR A 86 9.86 2.29 3.41
CA TYR A 86 10.49 3.39 4.15
C TYR A 86 11.31 2.85 5.33
N ARG A 87 12.63 2.99 5.28
CA ARG A 87 13.53 2.82 6.44
C ARG A 87 13.82 4.20 7.03
N GLY A 88 12.89 4.74 7.80
CA GLY A 88 12.91 6.14 8.26
C GLY A 88 12.55 7.13 7.15
N GLN A 89 12.76 8.44 7.41
CA GLN A 89 12.28 9.51 6.51
C GLN A 89 12.99 9.57 5.14
N TYR A 90 14.26 9.17 5.07
CA TYR A 90 15.12 9.44 3.90
C TYR A 90 15.51 8.20 3.09
N ASN A 91 15.43 6.99 3.67
CA ASN A 91 15.77 5.78 2.96
C ASN A 91 14.50 5.12 2.42
N LYS A 92 14.26 5.28 1.12
CA LYS A 92 13.08 4.75 0.44
C LYS A 92 13.49 3.79 -0.66
N LYS A 93 12.89 2.60 -0.70
CA LYS A 93 12.98 1.69 -1.83
C LYS A 93 11.69 1.70 -2.62
N HIS A 94 11.80 1.45 -3.92
CA HIS A 94 10.69 1.49 -4.86
C HIS A 94 10.54 0.15 -5.55
N TYR A 95 9.31 -0.33 -5.62
CA TYR A 95 8.91 -1.55 -6.28
C TYR A 95 7.81 -1.25 -7.29
N GLN A 96 7.81 -1.97 -8.39
CA GLN A 96 6.71 -2.02 -9.34
C GLN A 96 6.04 -3.38 -9.23
N VAL A 97 4.77 -3.39 -8.88
CA VAL A 97 3.94 -4.61 -8.83
C VAL A 97 2.98 -4.57 -10.01
N ASN A 98 3.11 -5.51 -10.93
CA ASN A 98 2.26 -5.53 -12.13
C ASN A 98 0.91 -6.18 -11.81
N VAL A 99 -0.18 -5.57 -12.30
CA VAL A 99 -1.54 -6.05 -12.05
C VAL A 99 -1.76 -7.48 -12.54
N GLY A 100 -1.22 -7.81 -13.71
CA GLY A 100 -1.38 -9.14 -14.33
C GLY A 100 -0.60 -10.27 -13.65
N ASN A 101 0.33 -9.95 -12.75
CA ASN A 101 1.23 -10.91 -12.11
C ASN A 101 1.15 -10.85 -10.58
N ILE A 102 0.04 -10.37 -10.00
CA ILE A 102 -0.04 -10.30 -8.52
C ILE A 102 0.02 -11.67 -7.86
N ASP A 103 -0.48 -12.69 -8.53
CA ASP A 103 -0.45 -14.05 -8.01
C ASP A 103 0.96 -14.66 -8.08
N ASP A 104 1.95 -13.95 -8.66
CA ASP A 104 3.36 -14.30 -8.60
C ASP A 104 3.92 -13.94 -7.21
N PRO A 105 4.19 -14.93 -6.34
CA PRO A 105 4.71 -14.68 -5.01
C PRO A 105 6.08 -14.01 -5.05
N ALA A 106 6.85 -14.14 -6.14
CA ALA A 106 8.18 -13.57 -6.25
C ALA A 106 8.17 -12.03 -6.27
N GLN A 107 7.21 -11.41 -6.97
CA GLN A 107 7.06 -9.94 -6.99
C GLN A 107 6.72 -9.38 -5.61
N LEU A 108 5.98 -10.14 -4.81
CA LEU A 108 5.54 -9.71 -3.48
C LEU A 108 6.52 -10.10 -2.38
N LYS A 109 7.29 -11.18 -2.55
CA LYS A 109 8.23 -11.68 -1.53
C LYS A 109 9.26 -10.63 -1.14
N THR A 110 9.92 -10.00 -2.10
CA THR A 110 10.94 -8.98 -1.79
C THR A 110 10.34 -7.77 -1.08
N LEU A 111 9.15 -7.33 -1.51
CA LEU A 111 8.41 -6.26 -0.85
C LEU A 111 8.10 -6.61 0.61
N LEU A 112 7.68 -7.85 0.86
CA LEU A 112 7.32 -8.32 2.19
C LEU A 112 8.52 -8.50 3.09
N ASP A 113 9.59 -9.12 2.59
CA ASP A 113 10.83 -9.29 3.34
C ASP A 113 11.37 -7.93 3.79
N ASP A 114 11.35 -6.93 2.90
CA ASP A 114 11.73 -5.56 3.22
C ASP A 114 10.80 -4.90 4.25
N ALA A 115 9.48 -5.06 4.08
CA ALA A 115 8.52 -4.49 5.01
C ALA A 115 8.62 -5.12 6.40
N LYS A 116 8.88 -6.43 6.47
CA LYS A 116 9.10 -7.18 7.72
C LYS A 116 10.36 -6.72 8.42
N ASP A 117 11.43 -6.50 7.69
CA ASP A 117 12.70 -5.98 8.24
C ASP A 117 12.56 -4.54 8.76
N ILE A 118 11.64 -3.74 8.19
CA ILE A 118 11.33 -2.40 8.72
C ILE A 118 10.43 -2.48 9.95
N TYR A 119 9.54 -3.48 10.00
CA TYR A 119 8.53 -3.63 11.05
C TYR A 119 9.10 -4.20 12.35
N ASN A 120 10.01 -5.17 12.23
CA ASN A 120 10.68 -5.84 13.36
C ASN A 120 11.92 -5.08 13.81
#